data_AF-A0A7J8SVH1-F1
#
_entry.id   AF-A0A7J8SVH1-F1
#
_cell.length_a   1.000
_cell.length_b   1.000
_cell.length_c   1.000
_cell.angle_alpha   90.00
_cell.angle_beta   90.00
_cell.angle_gamma   90.00
#
_symmetry.space_group_name_H-M   'P 1'
#
loop_
_entity.id
_entity.type
_entity.pdbx_description
1 polymer ?
#
loop_
_entity_poly.entity_id
_entity_poly.type
_entity_poly.pdbx_seq_one_letter_code
_entity_poly.pdbx_strand_id
1 'polypeptide(L)' 'MISVFDHHSMPNKIIEVFADMEELCVRLDENTVKKVVRAFQELGQEDKQKLVLRRYMIKWKYIHFNGEQVRVKRYTSDED' A
#
# COMPACT_ATOMS: atom_id res chain seq x y z
N MET A 1 -5.74 8.22 10.91
CA MET A 1 -6.65 8.92 9.98
C MET A 1 -7.20 7.97 8.91
N ILE A 2 -6.36 7.42 8.01
CA ILE A 2 -6.79 6.54 6.91
C ILE A 2 -7.61 5.32 7.37
N SER A 3 -7.28 4.72 8.51
CA SER A 3 -8.06 3.59 9.05
C SER A 3 -9.51 3.91 9.37
N VAL A 4 -9.84 5.17 9.71
CA VAL A 4 -11.23 5.58 9.97
C VAL A 4 -12.01 5.58 8.66
N PHE A 5 -11.44 6.17 7.61
CA PHE A 5 -12.08 6.19 6.28
C PHE A 5 -12.20 4.79 5.65
N ASP A 6 -11.20 3.94 5.86
CA ASP A 6 -11.22 2.53 5.44
C ASP A 6 -12.31 1.73 6.16
N HIS A 7 -12.52 1.96 7.46
CA HIS A 7 -13.61 1.33 8.21
C HIS A 7 -15.00 1.76 7.73
N HIS A 8 -15.14 3.02 7.30
CA HIS A 8 -16.39 3.56 6.74
C HIS A 8 -16.53 3.33 5.23
N SER A 9 -15.66 2.54 4.60
CA SER A 9 -15.67 2.27 3.16
C SER A 9 -15.73 3.56 2.31
N MET A 10 -14.89 4.54 2.66
CA MET A 10 -14.79 5.83 1.97
C MET A 10 -13.49 5.92 1.14
N PRO A 11 -13.37 5.21 0.01
CA PRO A 11 -12.13 5.15 -0.78
C PRO A 11 -11.70 6.51 -1.33
N ASN A 12 -12.65 7.39 -1.68
CA ASN A 12 -12.35 8.74 -2.14
C ASN A 12 -11.59 9.57 -1.08
N LYS A 13 -12.01 9.48 0.19
CA LYS A 13 -11.35 10.19 1.30
C LYS A 13 -9.97 9.62 1.62
N ILE A 14 -9.77 8.32 1.42
CA ILE A 14 -8.45 7.70 1.54
C ILE A 14 -7.49 8.27 0.50
N ILE A 15 -7.95 8.45 -0.74
CA ILE A 15 -7.13 9.00 -1.83
C ILE A 15 -6.82 10.47 -1.63
N GLU A 16 -7.78 11.27 -1.14
CA GLU A 16 -7.58 12.68 -0.80
C GLU A 16 -6.46 12.83 0.25
N VAL A 17 -6.56 12.12 1.37
CA VAL A 17 -5.51 12.15 2.41
C VAL A 17 -4.19 11.60 1.89
N PHE A 18 -4.20 10.59 1.02
CA PHE A 18 -2.98 10.08 0.39
C PHE A 18 -2.33 11.14 -0.51
N ALA A 19 -3.10 11.91 -1.28
CA ALA A 19 -2.57 12.99 -2.10
C ALA A 19 -1.92 14.08 -1.23
N ASP A 20 -2.55 14.44 -0.11
CA ASP A 20 -1.98 15.38 0.86
C ASP A 20 -0.66 14.83 1.45
N MET A 21 -0.62 13.54 1.80
CA MET A 21 0.59 12.89 2.31
C MET A 21 1.73 12.87 1.27
N GLU A 22 1.42 12.64 0.00
CA GLU A 22 2.38 12.74 -1.11
C GLU A 22 2.94 14.16 -1.26
N GLU A 23 2.06 15.18 -1.22
CA GLU A 23 2.45 16.59 -1.34
C GLU A 23 3.37 17.00 -0.17
N LEU A 24 3.09 16.51 1.03
CA LEU A 24 3.88 16.76 2.23
C LEU A 24 5.12 15.85 2.36
N CYS A 25 5.40 15.00 1.36
CA CYS A 25 6.51 14.04 1.36
C CYS A 25 6.53 13.11 2.60
N VAL A 26 5.36 12.77 3.14
CA VAL A 26 5.25 11.92 4.34
C VAL A 26 5.52 10.46 3.97
N ARG A 27 6.43 9.81 4.70
CA ARG A 27 6.73 8.39 4.47
C ARG A 27 5.59 7.50 4.98
N LEU A 28 5.00 6.73 4.08
CA LEU A 28 3.92 5.81 4.41
C LEU A 28 4.43 4.50 5.02
N ASP A 29 3.66 3.97 5.96
CA ASP A 29 3.82 2.61 6.47
C ASP A 29 3.14 1.59 5.56
N GLU A 30 3.58 0.34 5.64
CA GLU A 30 3.08 -0.73 4.77
C GLU A 30 1.56 -0.96 4.91
N ASN A 31 1.00 -0.76 6.10
CA ASN A 31 -0.43 -0.94 6.32
C ASN A 31 -1.23 0.17 5.64
N THR A 32 -0.78 1.42 5.73
CA THR A 32 -1.37 2.53 5.00
C THR A 32 -1.28 2.32 3.49
N VAL A 33 -0.14 1.87 2.97
CA VAL A 33 0.01 1.54 1.54
C VAL A 33 -1.04 0.53 1.08
N LYS A 34 -1.30 -0.53 1.86
CA LYS A 34 -2.34 -1.53 1.52
C LYS A 34 -3.75 -0.92 1.44
N LYS A 35 -4.09 -0.01 2.35
CA LYS A 35 -5.39 0.66 2.36
C LYS A 35 -5.56 1.58 1.14
N VAL A 36 -4.51 2.30 0.78
CA VAL A 36 -4.50 3.15 -0.42
C VAL A 36 -4.62 2.32 -1.70
N VAL A 37 -3.86 1.23 -1.80
CA VAL A 37 -3.93 0.27 -2.93
C VAL A 37 -5.35 -0.28 -3.08
N ARG A 38 -5.98 -0.68 -1.98
CA ARG A 38 -7.37 -1.14 -1.97
C ARG A 38 -8.34 -0.04 -2.42
N ALA A 39 -8.16 1.19 -1.95
CA ALA A 39 -9.01 2.31 -2.36
C ALA A 39 -8.92 2.59 -3.87
N PHE A 40 -7.72 2.52 -4.47
CA PHE A 40 -7.57 2.63 -5.92
C PHE A 40 -8.24 1.48 -6.66
N GLN A 41 -8.15 0.25 -6.15
CA GLN A 41 -8.82 -0.91 -6.72
C GLN A 41 -10.36 -0.76 -6.68
N GLU A 42 -10.93 -0.33 -5.55
CA GLU A 42 -12.38 -0.11 -5.39
C GLU A 42 -12.93 0.98 -6.32
N LEU A 43 -12.10 1.94 -6.73
CA LEU A 43 -12.44 2.96 -7.72
C LEU A 43 -12.10 2.58 -9.17
N GLY A 44 -11.63 1.35 -9.42
CA GLY A 44 -11.24 0.88 -10.75
C GLY A 44 -9.99 1.58 -11.31
N GLN A 45 -9.15 2.18 -10.46
CA GLN A 45 -7.93 2.89 -10.86
C GLN A 45 -6.69 2.00 -10.71
N GLU A 46 -6.68 0.87 -11.43
CA GLU A 46 -5.65 -0.18 -11.32
C GLU A 46 -4.24 0.30 -11.72
N ASP A 47 -4.13 1.22 -12.67
CA ASP A 47 -2.82 1.78 -13.06
C ASP A 47 -2.15 2.52 -11.90
N LYS A 48 -2.93 3.30 -11.15
CA LYS A 48 -2.45 4.03 -9.98
C LYS A 48 -2.12 3.09 -8.83
N GLN A 49 -2.93 2.04 -8.66
CA GLN A 49 -2.65 0.97 -7.71
C GLN A 49 -1.27 0.34 -7.96
N LYS A 50 -0.97 -0.02 -9.22
CA LYS A 50 0.34 -0.59 -9.61
C LYS A 50 1.48 0.39 -9.34
N LEU A 51 1.29 1.69 -9.60
CA LEU A 51 2.29 2.73 -9.32
C LEU A 51 2.60 2.83 -7.82
N VAL A 52 1.57 2.86 -6.97
CA VAL A 52 1.73 2.93 -5.50
C VAL A 52 2.44 1.67 -4.98
N LEU A 53 2.07 0.48 -5.47
CA LEU A 53 2.73 -0.77 -5.11
C LEU A 53 4.22 -0.75 -5.50
N ARG A 54 4.55 -0.33 -6.73
CA ARG A 54 5.94 -0.25 -7.20
C ARG A 54 6.78 0.74 -6.40
N ARG A 55 6.20 1.87 -5.99
CA ARG A 55 6.91 2.95 -5.29
C ARG A 55 7.08 2.68 -3.79
N TYR A 56 6.06 2.17 -3.12
CA TYR A 56 6.03 2.10 -1.65
C TYR A 56 6.12 0.69 -1.08
N MET A 57 5.89 -0.37 -1.87
CA MET A 57 5.94 -1.73 -1.33
C MET A 57 7.39 -2.22 -1.20
N ILE A 58 7.75 -2.65 0.02
CA ILE A 58 9.07 -3.21 0.29
C ILE A 58 9.19 -4.58 -0.39
N LYS A 59 10.21 -4.71 -1.25
CA LYS A 59 10.52 -5.94 -2.02
C LYS A 59 10.85 -7.15 -1.14
N TRP A 60 11.38 -6.92 0.05
CA TRP A 60 11.80 -7.95 0.99
C TRP A 60 11.04 -7.82 2.30
N LYS A 61 10.61 -8.94 2.85
CA LYS A 61 10.02 -9.01 4.18
C LYS A 61 10.81 -10.00 5.03
N TYR A 62 11.10 -9.63 6.27
CA TYR A 62 11.59 -10.58 7.25
C TYR A 62 10.41 -11.22 7.95
N ILE A 63 10.38 -12.55 7.97
CA ILE A 63 9.37 -13.33 8.68
C ILE A 63 10.08 -14.27 9.65
N HIS A 64 9.44 -14.52 10.79
CA HIS A 64 9.88 -15.60 11.66
C HIS A 64 9.26 -16.90 11.15
N PHE A 65 10.10 -17.88 10.86
CA PHE A 65 9.70 -19.20 10.40
C PHE A 65 10.52 -20.24 11.16
N ASN A 66 9.85 -21.16 11.85
CA ASN A 66 10.47 -22.24 12.64
C ASN A 66 11.57 -21.77 13.62
N GLY A 67 11.39 -20.61 14.26
CA GLY A 67 12.36 -20.07 15.21
C GLY A 67 13.51 -19.27 14.58
N GLU A 68 13.59 -19.20 13.24
CA GLU A 68 14.59 -18.42 12.51
C GLU A 68 13.96 -17.19 11.84
N GLN A 69 14.74 -16.12 11.67
CA GLN A 69 14.35 -14.98 10.84
C GLN A 69 14.81 -15.19 9.40
N VAL A 70 13.84 -15.34 8.50
CA VAL A 70 14.08 -15.57 7.08
C VAL A 70 13.69 -14.33 6.28
N ARG A 71 14.55 -13.91 5.35
CA ARG A 71 14.26 -12.82 4.40
C ARG A 71 13.58 -13.38 3.16
N VAL A 72 12.32 -13.03 2.95
CA VAL A 72 11.50 -13.51 1.84
C VAL A 72 11.29 -12.38 0.83
N LYS A 73 11.51 -12.66 -0.46
CA LYS A 73 11.14 -11.74 -1.55
C LYS A 73 9.64 -11.76 -1.70
N ARG A 74 9.01 -10.60 -1.70
CA ARG A 74 7.59 -10.48 -2.03
C ARG A 74 7.48 -10.70 -3.55
N TYR A 75 6.68 -11.68 -3.98
CA TYR A 75 6.41 -11.87 -5.41
C TYR A 75 5.76 -10.60 -5.95
N THR A 76 6.50 -9.86 -6.77
CA THR A 76 5.94 -8.94 -7.74
C THR A 76 5.72 -9.81 -8.98
N SER A 77 4.47 -9.99 -9.39
CA SER A 77 4.20 -10.36 -10.78
C SER A 77 4.66 -9.16 -11.60
N ASP A 78 5.96 -9.09 -11.87
CA ASP A 78 6.50 -8.32 -12.97
C ASP A 78 6.04 -9.09 -14.21
N GLU A 79 4.77 -8.95 -14.59
CA GLU A 79 4.40 -9.14 -15.99
C GLU A 79 4.92 -7.90 -16.73
N ASP A 80 5.74 -8.20 -17.73
CA ASP A 80 6.54 -7.30 -18.58
C ASP A 80 5.81 -6.05 -19.09
#